data_AF-A0A2N6CC06-F1
#
_entry.id   AF-A0A2N6CC06-F1
#
_cell.length_a   1.000
_cell.length_b   1.000
_cell.length_c   1.000
_cell.angle_alpha   90.00
_cell.angle_beta   90.00
_cell.angle_gamma   90.00
#
_symmetry.space_group_name_H-M   'P 1'
#
loop_
_entity.id
_entity.type
_entity.pdbx_description
1 polymer ?
#
loop_
_entity_poly.entity_id
_entity_poly.type
_entity_poly.pdbx_seq_one_letter_code
_entity_poly.pdbx_strand_id
1 'polypeptide(L)'
;MKPNVEDILAVELKREIAERYFGFSKMIEEDTLDLMEKVKYQLSILEKRISYELIRIYILLKDEKLIHQFMELTGWEEKLFYDPYLTESPTIMKRVFTGVKIRGLTRAGRFKNMVFDAYERLVAHVEHYRQNLEEIESSRETITAEIELFYRKNDIGNIMGFLRAMEGVGNIDSMGVTPDTGAVNTFEHKMRIETPPPIDPKLISIPPLAAVPTISKQLKKLVDKAYKLHGAKFLAAIAK
;
A
#
# COMPACT_ATOMS: atom_id res chain seq x y z
N MET A 1 9.33 -49.03 -31.74
CA MET A 1 7.90 -49.01 -31.35
C MET A 1 7.29 -47.73 -31.87
N LYS A 2 6.16 -47.80 -32.57
CA LYS A 2 5.39 -46.60 -32.95
C LYS A 2 4.67 -46.12 -31.68
N PRO A 3 4.70 -44.82 -31.34
CA PRO A 3 3.95 -44.32 -30.19
C PRO A 3 2.47 -44.66 -30.38
N ASN A 4 1.86 -45.23 -29.34
CA ASN A 4 0.44 -45.56 -29.37
C ASN A 4 -0.35 -44.25 -29.34
N VAL A 5 -1.57 -44.21 -29.91
CA VAL A 5 -2.38 -42.97 -29.96
C VAL A 5 -2.57 -42.38 -28.56
N GLU A 6 -2.65 -43.25 -27.54
CA GLU A 6 -2.73 -42.90 -26.12
C GLU A 6 -1.50 -42.14 -25.61
N ASP A 7 -0.30 -42.46 -26.08
CA ASP A 7 0.95 -41.78 -25.69
C ASP A 7 1.01 -40.35 -26.24
N ILE A 8 0.54 -40.16 -27.48
CA ILE A 8 0.48 -38.85 -28.13
C ILE A 8 -0.55 -37.97 -27.43
N LEU A 9 -1.74 -38.52 -27.14
CA LEU A 9 -2.79 -37.81 -26.40
C LEU A 9 -2.35 -37.44 -24.98
N ALA A 10 -1.61 -38.31 -24.29
CA ALA A 10 -1.09 -38.04 -22.96
C ALA A 10 -0.07 -36.90 -22.95
N VAL A 11 0.84 -36.86 -23.94
CA VAL A 11 1.83 -35.79 -24.09
C VAL A 11 1.15 -34.46 -24.42
N GLU A 12 0.15 -34.47 -25.30
CA GLU A 12 -0.58 -33.26 -25.70
C GLU A 12 -1.41 -32.69 -24.54
N LEU A 13 -2.09 -33.57 -23.79
CA LEU A 13 -2.81 -33.19 -22.58
C LEU A 13 -1.87 -32.62 -21.51
N LYS A 14 -0.71 -33.25 -21.27
CA LYS A 14 0.33 -32.73 -20.35
C LYS A 14 0.80 -31.34 -20.77
N ARG A 15 1.01 -31.12 -22.06
CA ARG A 15 1.44 -29.81 -22.60
C ARG A 15 0.36 -28.76 -22.37
N GLU A 16 -0.90 -29.07 -22.67
CA GLU A 16 -2.02 -28.16 -22.48
C GLU A 16 -2.22 -27.78 -21.00
N ILE A 17 -2.13 -28.75 -20.09
CA ILE A 17 -2.22 -28.50 -18.64
C ILE A 17 -1.07 -27.62 -18.18
N ALA A 18 0.15 -27.93 -18.61
CA ALA A 18 1.33 -27.13 -18.27
C ALA A 18 1.21 -25.69 -18.80
N GLU A 19 0.83 -25.50 -20.06
CA GLU A 19 0.63 -24.17 -20.66
C GLU A 19 -0.43 -23.36 -19.91
N ARG A 20 -1.57 -23.98 -19.55
CA ARG A 20 -2.61 -23.32 -18.75
C ARG A 20 -2.15 -22.97 -17.34
N TYR A 21 -1.47 -23.90 -16.67
CA TYR A 21 -0.99 -23.69 -15.32
C TYR A 21 0.10 -22.63 -15.26
N PHE A 22 1.19 -22.78 -16.02
CA PHE A 22 2.29 -21.82 -16.02
C PHE A 22 1.88 -20.47 -16.58
N GLY A 23 0.95 -20.44 -17.55
CA GLY A 23 0.37 -19.19 -18.05
C GLY A 23 -0.39 -18.43 -16.95
N PHE A 24 -1.24 -19.14 -16.20
CA PHE A 24 -1.98 -18.53 -15.10
C PHE A 24 -1.08 -18.17 -13.90
N SER A 25 -0.12 -19.03 -13.53
CA SER A 25 0.86 -18.72 -12.48
C SER A 25 1.63 -17.44 -12.80
N LYS A 26 2.07 -17.28 -14.05
CA LYS A 26 2.78 -16.09 -14.50
C LYS A 26 1.90 -14.83 -14.43
N MET A 27 0.64 -14.92 -14.85
CA MET A 27 -0.33 -13.82 -14.74
C MET A 27 -0.48 -13.37 -13.28
N ILE A 28 -0.70 -14.32 -12.36
CA ILE A 28 -0.84 -14.01 -10.93
C ILE A 28 0.44 -13.43 -10.33
N GLU A 29 1.62 -13.92 -10.75
CA GLU A 29 2.89 -13.35 -10.33
C GLU A 29 3.03 -11.89 -10.77
N GLU A 30 2.71 -11.58 -12.03
CA GLU A 30 2.72 -10.21 -12.57
C GLU A 30 1.74 -9.31 -11.80
N ASP A 31 0.50 -9.76 -11.59
CA ASP A 31 -0.51 -8.99 -10.84
C ASP A 31 -0.11 -8.76 -9.36
N THR A 32 0.53 -9.76 -8.75
CA THR A 32 1.04 -9.65 -7.38
C THR A 32 2.19 -8.65 -7.28
N LEU A 33 3.10 -8.63 -8.25
CA LEU A 33 4.18 -7.65 -8.30
C LEU A 33 3.62 -6.23 -8.46
N ASP A 34 2.67 -6.03 -9.36
CA ASP A 34 1.99 -4.74 -9.56
C ASP A 34 1.28 -4.27 -8.28
N LEU A 35 0.60 -5.19 -7.59
CA LEU A 35 -0.01 -4.91 -6.28
C LEU A 35 1.04 -4.46 -5.26
N MET A 36 2.17 -5.15 -5.17
CA MET A 36 3.26 -4.80 -4.24
C MET A 36 3.88 -3.44 -4.56
N GLU A 37 4.01 -3.08 -5.85
CA GLU A 37 4.47 -1.75 -6.26
C GLU A 37 3.50 -0.66 -5.83
N LYS A 38 2.18 -0.88 -6.02
CA LYS A 38 1.13 0.04 -5.54
C LYS A 38 1.19 0.23 -4.03
N VAL A 39 1.32 -0.85 -3.27
CA VAL A 39 1.47 -0.83 -1.80
C VAL A 39 2.68 0.02 -1.39
N LYS A 40 3.85 -0.24 -1.99
CA LYS A 40 5.08 0.51 -1.71
C LYS A 40 4.95 1.98 -2.05
N TYR A 41 4.28 2.30 -3.15
CA TYR A 41 3.99 3.67 -3.52
C TYR A 41 3.11 4.36 -2.48
N GLN A 42 2.04 3.72 -2.01
CA GLN A 42 1.16 4.30 -0.99
C GLN A 42 1.84 4.48 0.37
N LEU A 43 2.70 3.54 0.78
CA LEU A 43 3.55 3.72 1.96
C LEU A 43 4.41 4.98 1.81
N SER A 44 4.96 5.24 0.62
CA SER A 44 5.74 6.46 0.37
C SER A 44 4.89 7.74 0.46
N ILE A 45 3.61 7.70 0.04
CA ILE A 45 2.68 8.83 0.17
C ILE A 45 2.41 9.11 1.66
N LEU A 46 2.13 8.07 2.43
CA LEU A 46 1.91 8.15 3.86
C LEU A 46 3.14 8.75 4.58
N GLU A 47 4.32 8.15 4.35
CA GLU A 47 5.57 8.51 5.02
C GLU A 47 6.14 9.86 4.61
N LYS A 48 5.95 10.31 3.36
CA LYS A 48 6.65 11.50 2.83
C LYS A 48 5.72 12.67 2.53
N ARG A 49 4.45 12.42 2.20
CA ARG A 49 3.52 13.49 1.84
C ARG A 49 2.61 13.84 3.00
N ILE A 50 1.87 12.85 3.51
CA ILE A 50 0.94 13.05 4.63
C ILE A 50 1.72 13.48 5.89
N SER A 51 2.77 12.73 6.25
CA SER A 51 3.57 13.08 7.43
C SER A 51 4.22 14.47 7.32
N TYR A 52 4.73 14.86 6.14
CA TYR A 52 5.39 16.16 5.99
C TYR A 52 4.41 17.32 6.14
N GLU A 53 3.19 17.22 5.60
CA GLU A 53 2.20 18.28 5.80
C GLU A 53 1.75 18.36 7.26
N LEU A 54 1.57 17.23 7.95
CA LEU A 54 1.29 17.21 9.39
C LEU A 54 2.42 17.84 10.20
N ILE A 55 3.68 17.45 9.94
CA ILE A 55 4.85 18.00 10.61
C ILE A 55 4.94 19.52 10.38
N ARG A 56 4.67 20.01 9.17
CA ARG A 56 4.62 21.45 8.90
C ARG A 56 3.57 22.15 9.74
N ILE A 57 2.37 21.58 9.84
CA ILE A 57 1.29 22.12 10.67
C ILE A 57 1.70 22.09 12.14
N TYR A 58 2.29 21.00 12.65
CA TYR A 58 2.77 20.90 14.02
C TYR A 58 3.84 21.92 14.34
N ILE A 59 4.80 22.14 13.44
CA ILE A 59 5.84 23.18 13.61
C ILE A 59 5.22 24.58 13.58
N LEU A 60 4.26 24.83 12.69
CA LEU A 60 3.57 26.12 12.60
C LEU A 60 2.71 26.39 13.83
N LEU A 61 2.02 25.39 14.37
CA LEU A 61 1.21 25.51 15.57
C LEU A 61 2.07 25.56 16.83
N LYS A 62 3.16 24.79 16.89
CA LYS A 62 4.21 24.67 17.92
C LYS A 62 3.73 24.32 19.33
N ASP A 63 2.69 24.97 19.80
CA ASP A 63 2.03 24.76 21.08
C ASP A 63 1.19 23.49 21.05
N GLU A 64 1.41 22.62 22.02
CA GLU A 64 0.75 21.32 22.08
C GLU A 64 -0.77 21.43 22.17
N LYS A 65 -1.31 22.43 22.89
CA LYS A 65 -2.76 22.63 23.02
C LYS A 65 -3.37 23.06 21.69
N LEU A 66 -2.66 23.87 20.91
CA LEU A 66 -3.09 24.22 19.55
C LEU A 66 -3.06 23.03 18.61
N ILE A 67 -2.06 22.15 18.74
CA ILE A 67 -1.98 20.90 17.97
C ILE A 67 -3.15 19.99 18.32
N HIS A 68 -3.42 19.75 19.60
CA HIS A 68 -4.59 18.97 20.04
C HIS A 68 -5.91 19.54 19.48
N GLN A 69 -6.13 20.85 19.58
CA GLN A 69 -7.32 21.50 19.03
C GLN A 69 -7.41 21.37 17.49
N PHE A 70 -6.28 21.32 16.80
CA PHE A 70 -6.25 21.05 15.37
C PHE A 70 -6.65 19.60 15.07
N MET A 71 -6.13 18.62 15.81
CA MET A 71 -6.48 17.21 15.62
C MET A 71 -7.98 16.97 15.83
N GLU A 72 -8.54 17.48 16.93
CA GLU A 72 -9.98 17.46 17.21
C GLU A 72 -10.80 18.10 16.08
N LEU A 73 -10.37 19.26 15.60
CA LEU A 73 -11.03 19.98 14.50
C LEU A 73 -11.05 19.16 13.21
N THR A 74 -10.02 18.35 12.98
CA THR A 74 -9.90 17.49 11.80
C THR A 74 -10.60 16.14 11.93
N GLY A 75 -11.12 15.79 13.12
CA GLY A 75 -11.73 14.49 13.39
C GLY A 75 -10.72 13.35 13.60
N TRP A 76 -9.46 13.69 13.88
CA TRP A 76 -8.41 12.73 14.20
C TRP A 76 -8.17 12.78 15.71
N GLU A 77 -8.40 11.67 16.40
CA GLU A 77 -8.32 11.63 17.88
C GLU A 77 -6.89 11.44 18.40
N GLU A 78 -6.02 10.83 17.61
CA GLU A 78 -4.63 10.55 17.97
C GLU A 78 -3.68 11.51 17.25
N LYS A 79 -2.61 11.94 17.94
CA LYS A 79 -1.57 12.79 17.34
C LYS A 79 -0.71 11.97 16.37
N LEU A 80 -1.28 11.61 15.22
CA LEU A 80 -0.60 10.86 14.19
C LEU A 80 0.70 11.55 13.81
N PHE A 81 1.80 10.80 13.90
CA PHE A 81 3.16 11.27 13.60
C PHE A 81 3.65 12.44 14.45
N TYR A 82 3.11 12.66 15.66
CA TYR A 82 3.61 13.69 16.57
C TYR A 82 4.70 13.15 17.50
N ASP A 83 5.81 13.87 17.49
CA ASP A 83 6.88 13.78 18.47
C ASP A 83 7.22 15.24 18.87
N PRO A 84 7.27 15.59 20.17
CA PRO A 84 7.65 16.92 20.62
C PRO A 84 8.93 17.45 19.94
N TYR A 85 9.91 16.59 19.68
CA TYR A 85 11.17 16.93 19.02
C TYR A 85 11.00 17.53 17.62
N LEU A 86 9.90 17.20 16.92
CA LEU A 86 9.59 17.75 15.59
C LEU A 86 9.45 19.27 15.61
N THR A 87 8.90 19.82 16.70
CA THR A 87 8.66 21.26 16.86
C THR A 87 9.90 22.04 17.31
N GLU A 88 10.92 21.33 17.79
CA GLU A 88 12.14 21.92 18.33
C GLU A 88 13.33 21.81 17.38
N SER A 89 13.35 20.78 16.52
CA SER A 89 14.49 20.47 15.66
C SER A 89 14.62 21.42 14.46
N PRO A 90 15.70 22.25 14.38
CA PRO A 90 15.91 23.16 13.25
C PRO A 90 16.14 22.42 11.93
N THR A 91 16.77 21.24 11.98
CA THR A 91 17.05 20.41 10.80
C THR A 91 15.77 19.88 10.18
N ILE A 92 14.84 19.38 11.02
CA ILE A 92 13.54 18.89 10.55
C ILE A 92 12.74 20.04 9.95
N MET A 93 12.70 21.19 10.64
CA MET A 93 12.04 22.40 10.13
C MET A 93 12.59 22.80 8.76
N LYS A 94 13.91 22.89 8.59
CA LYS A 94 14.52 23.24 7.30
C LYS A 94 14.12 22.23 6.23
N ARG A 95 14.20 20.93 6.52
CA ARG A 95 13.86 19.86 5.58
C ARG A 95 12.41 19.94 5.10
N VAL A 96 11.46 20.07 6.02
CA VAL A 96 10.03 20.07 5.62
C VAL A 96 9.63 21.36 4.92
N PHE A 97 10.22 22.51 5.24
CA PHE A 97 9.89 23.77 4.56
C PHE A 97 10.72 24.06 3.30
N THR A 98 11.68 23.21 2.95
CA THR A 98 12.45 23.34 1.70
C THR A 98 11.52 23.29 0.48
N GLY A 99 11.65 24.27 -0.42
CA GLY A 99 10.87 24.34 -1.67
C GLY A 99 9.41 24.79 -1.51
N VAL A 100 8.95 25.08 -0.29
CA VAL A 100 7.59 25.57 -0.04
C VAL A 100 7.48 27.03 -0.46
N LYS A 101 6.58 27.33 -1.41
CA LYS A 101 6.29 28.70 -1.83
C LYS A 101 5.46 29.41 -0.76
N ILE A 102 6.01 30.47 -0.18
CA ILE A 102 5.30 31.28 0.82
C ILE A 102 4.60 32.43 0.11
N ARG A 103 3.27 32.50 0.24
CA ARG A 103 2.43 33.55 -0.37
C ARG A 103 1.84 34.50 0.66
N GLY A 104 1.66 35.76 0.30
CA GLY A 104 0.98 36.76 1.14
C GLY A 104 1.79 38.05 1.31
N LEU A 105 1.07 39.18 1.41
CA LEU A 105 1.68 40.52 1.48
C LEU A 105 2.22 40.83 2.88
N THR A 106 1.50 40.44 3.93
CA THR A 106 1.87 40.72 5.32
C THR A 106 2.53 39.51 5.97
N ARG A 107 3.30 39.71 7.05
CA ARG A 107 3.86 38.61 7.85
C ARG A 107 2.75 37.67 8.36
N ALA A 108 1.68 38.23 8.94
CA ALA A 108 0.53 37.46 9.39
C ALA A 108 -0.15 36.68 8.24
N GLY A 109 -0.33 37.32 7.08
CA GLY A 109 -0.90 36.67 5.90
C GLY A 109 -0.05 35.51 5.40
N ARG A 110 1.28 35.68 5.36
CA ARG A 110 2.22 34.60 4.99
C ARG A 110 2.13 33.40 5.91
N PHE A 111 2.19 33.63 7.23
CA PHE A 111 2.06 32.56 8.21
C PHE A 111 0.72 31.83 8.09
N LYS A 112 -0.37 32.59 7.93
CA LYS A 112 -1.69 32.00 7.77
C LYS A 112 -1.77 31.13 6.51
N ASN A 113 -1.32 31.65 5.37
CA ASN A 113 -1.36 30.90 4.12
C ASN A 113 -0.51 29.64 4.20
N MET A 114 0.62 29.64 4.92
CA MET A 114 1.42 28.41 5.10
C MET A 114 0.62 27.29 5.78
N VAL A 115 -0.19 27.61 6.80
CA VAL A 115 -1.02 26.60 7.48
C VAL A 115 -2.15 26.13 6.57
N PHE A 116 -2.85 27.04 5.90
CA PHE A 116 -3.94 26.69 4.99
C PHE A 116 -3.43 25.88 3.80
N ASP A 117 -2.33 26.27 3.18
CA ASP A 117 -1.74 25.57 2.04
C ASP A 117 -1.25 24.17 2.46
N ALA A 118 -0.68 24.03 3.67
CA ALA A 118 -0.29 22.73 4.20
C ALA A 118 -1.52 21.84 4.46
N TYR A 119 -2.58 22.42 5.02
CA TYR A 119 -3.81 21.68 5.27
C TYR A 119 -4.54 21.26 3.99
N GLU A 120 -4.62 22.13 2.98
CA GLU A 120 -5.18 21.79 1.67
C GLU A 120 -4.42 20.63 1.01
N ARG A 121 -3.07 20.68 1.04
CA ARG A 121 -2.25 19.57 0.53
C ARG A 121 -2.44 18.30 1.35
N LEU A 122 -2.55 18.40 2.67
CA LEU A 122 -2.81 17.26 3.54
C LEU A 122 -4.14 16.57 3.19
N VAL A 123 -5.23 17.34 3.06
CA VAL A 123 -6.54 16.84 2.66
C VAL A 123 -6.45 16.12 1.31
N ALA A 124 -5.80 16.73 0.32
CA ALA A 124 -5.63 16.11 -1.00
C ALA A 124 -4.80 14.81 -0.95
N HIS A 125 -3.73 14.77 -0.15
CA HIS A 125 -2.90 13.57 0.01
C HIS A 125 -3.61 12.44 0.76
N VAL A 126 -4.39 12.76 1.79
CA VAL A 126 -5.20 11.77 2.52
C VAL A 126 -6.29 11.20 1.62
N GLU A 127 -6.98 12.03 0.86
CA GLU A 127 -8.02 11.57 -0.06
C GLU A 127 -7.43 10.65 -1.14
N HIS A 128 -6.33 11.07 -1.77
CA HIS A 128 -5.61 10.26 -2.74
C HIS A 128 -5.13 8.93 -2.15
N TYR A 129 -4.59 8.95 -0.92
CA TYR A 129 -4.16 7.72 -0.24
C TYR A 129 -5.33 6.76 -0.01
N ARG A 130 -6.48 7.27 0.46
CA ARG A 130 -7.68 6.46 0.70
C ARG A 130 -8.23 5.80 -0.56
N GLN A 131 -8.37 6.56 -1.64
CA GLN A 131 -8.87 6.05 -2.92
C GLN A 131 -7.98 4.91 -3.43
N ASN A 132 -6.66 5.09 -3.37
CA ASN A 132 -5.74 4.03 -3.79
C ASN A 132 -5.69 2.85 -2.82
N LEU A 133 -5.97 3.04 -1.54
CA LEU A 133 -6.04 1.95 -0.58
C LEU A 133 -7.23 1.03 -0.91
N GLU A 134 -8.38 1.61 -1.26
CA GLU A 134 -9.56 0.88 -1.75
C GLU A 134 -9.26 0.13 -3.07
N GLU A 135 -8.53 0.75 -3.99
CA GLU A 135 -8.08 0.09 -5.23
C GLU A 135 -7.12 -1.09 -4.94
N ILE A 136 -6.21 -0.96 -3.98
CA ILE A 136 -5.30 -2.03 -3.55
C ILE A 136 -6.08 -3.18 -2.91
N GLU A 137 -7.07 -2.88 -2.06
CA GLU A 137 -7.97 -3.86 -1.47
C GLU A 137 -8.73 -4.63 -2.56
N SER A 138 -9.37 -3.91 -3.48
CA SER A 138 -10.10 -4.51 -4.60
C SER A 138 -9.22 -5.34 -5.53
N SER A 139 -7.99 -4.87 -5.81
CA SER A 139 -7.02 -5.62 -6.62
C SER A 139 -6.63 -6.94 -5.95
N ARG A 140 -6.39 -6.91 -4.63
CA ARG A 140 -6.07 -8.12 -3.86
C ARG A 140 -7.22 -9.11 -3.86
N GLU A 141 -8.45 -8.63 -3.65
CA GLU A 141 -9.65 -9.46 -3.70
C GLU A 141 -9.84 -10.10 -5.08
N THR A 142 -9.59 -9.35 -6.15
CA THR A 142 -9.66 -9.85 -7.53
C THR A 142 -8.67 -10.99 -7.76
N ILE A 143 -7.39 -10.78 -7.44
CA ILE A 143 -6.35 -11.82 -7.56
C ILE A 143 -6.73 -13.06 -6.76
N THR A 144 -7.26 -12.88 -5.55
CA THR A 144 -7.67 -13.99 -4.68
C THR A 144 -8.83 -14.77 -5.30
N ALA A 145 -9.85 -14.07 -5.81
CA ALA A 145 -10.99 -14.68 -6.48
C ALA A 145 -10.61 -15.41 -7.78
N GLU A 146 -9.66 -14.88 -8.54
CA GLU A 146 -9.13 -15.52 -9.75
C GLU A 146 -8.38 -16.80 -9.44
N ILE A 147 -7.53 -16.80 -8.40
CA ILE A 147 -6.85 -18.01 -7.93
C ILE A 147 -7.87 -19.07 -7.52
N GLU A 148 -8.88 -18.71 -6.73
CA GLU A 148 -9.94 -19.64 -6.32
C GLU A 148 -10.71 -20.20 -7.52
N LEU A 149 -11.09 -19.33 -8.46
CA LEU A 149 -11.82 -19.72 -9.66
C LEU A 149 -10.97 -20.64 -10.54
N PHE A 150 -9.67 -20.38 -10.64
CA PHE A 150 -8.73 -21.23 -11.36
C PHE A 150 -8.66 -22.63 -10.75
N TYR A 151 -8.54 -22.76 -9.42
CA TYR A 151 -8.57 -24.05 -8.74
C TYR A 151 -9.92 -24.77 -8.82
N ARG A 152 -11.04 -24.03 -8.93
CA ARG A 152 -12.38 -24.63 -9.12
C ARG A 152 -12.59 -25.13 -10.54
N LYS A 153 -12.16 -24.36 -11.55
CA LYS A 153 -12.36 -24.69 -12.98
C LYS A 153 -11.37 -25.73 -13.48
N ASN A 154 -10.13 -25.62 -13.03
CA ASN A 154 -9.10 -26.60 -13.29
C ASN A 154 -9.04 -27.42 -12.02
N ASP A 155 -9.70 -28.57 -12.02
CA ASP A 155 -9.62 -29.53 -10.92
C ASP A 155 -8.21 -30.13 -10.93
N ILE A 156 -7.23 -29.32 -10.54
CA ILE A 156 -5.80 -29.67 -10.60
C ILE A 156 -5.55 -30.90 -9.72
N GLY A 157 -6.33 -31.08 -8.65
CA GLY A 157 -6.32 -32.32 -7.87
C GLY A 157 -6.66 -33.55 -8.72
N ASN A 158 -7.77 -33.51 -9.45
CA ASN A 158 -8.17 -34.61 -10.33
C ASN A 158 -7.28 -34.74 -11.57
N ILE A 159 -6.81 -33.64 -12.14
CA ILE A 159 -5.89 -33.63 -13.29
C ILE A 159 -4.52 -34.20 -12.89
N MET A 160 -3.97 -33.82 -11.74
CA MET A 160 -2.72 -34.37 -11.21
C MET A 160 -2.90 -35.83 -10.76
N GLY A 161 -4.10 -36.20 -10.30
CA GLY A 161 -4.47 -37.61 -10.06
C GLY A 161 -4.52 -38.42 -11.35
N PHE A 162 -5.07 -37.84 -12.43
CA PHE A 162 -5.18 -38.46 -13.75
C PHE A 162 -3.82 -38.58 -14.45
N LEU A 163 -2.98 -37.54 -14.42
CA LEU A 163 -1.61 -37.59 -14.91
C LEU A 163 -0.79 -38.66 -14.18
N ARG A 164 -0.96 -38.81 -12.86
CA ARG A 164 -0.38 -39.91 -12.06
C ARG A 164 -0.91 -41.27 -12.49
N ALA A 165 -2.20 -41.39 -12.75
CA ALA A 165 -2.81 -42.64 -13.22
C ALA A 165 -2.27 -43.06 -14.60
N MET A 166 -2.00 -42.10 -15.50
CA MET A 166 -1.36 -42.40 -16.80
C MET A 166 0.13 -42.75 -16.66
N GLU A 167 0.87 -42.08 -15.78
CA GLU A 167 2.28 -42.42 -15.51
C GLU A 167 2.45 -43.78 -14.84
N GLY A 168 1.48 -44.19 -14.00
CA GLY A 168 1.46 -45.49 -13.34
C GLY A 168 1.18 -46.68 -14.25
N VAL A 169 0.74 -46.46 -15.50
CA VAL A 169 0.40 -47.53 -16.45
C VAL A 169 1.58 -47.90 -17.37
N GLY A 170 2.70 -47.17 -17.30
CA GLY A 170 3.77 -47.25 -18.30
C GLY A 170 5.12 -47.86 -17.90
N ASN A 171 5.40 -48.18 -16.62
CA ASN A 171 6.70 -48.75 -16.24
C ASN A 171 6.61 -49.65 -15.00
N ILE A 172 6.12 -50.87 -15.20
CA ILE A 172 6.44 -52.02 -14.35
C ILE A 172 7.42 -52.90 -15.14
N ASP A 173 8.61 -52.36 -15.41
CA ASP A 173 9.84 -53.15 -15.55
C ASP A 173 11.05 -52.22 -15.66
N SER A 174 11.73 -52.01 -14.53
CA SER A 174 13.19 -51.84 -14.40
C SER A 174 13.50 -51.13 -13.07
N MET A 175 13.95 -51.93 -12.10
CA MET A 175 14.63 -51.53 -10.85
C MET A 175 13.94 -50.49 -9.96
N GLY A 176 13.02 -50.98 -9.12
CA GLY A 176 13.15 -50.86 -7.66
C GLY A 176 13.46 -49.50 -7.01
N VAL A 177 12.96 -48.39 -7.55
CA VAL A 177 12.90 -47.12 -6.82
C VAL A 177 11.43 -46.79 -6.60
N THR A 178 10.93 -47.12 -5.42
CA THR A 178 9.68 -46.56 -4.90
C THR A 178 9.80 -45.04 -4.95
N PRO A 179 8.91 -44.30 -5.64
CA PRO A 179 8.91 -42.85 -5.56
C PRO A 179 8.70 -42.48 -4.09
N ASP A 180 9.68 -41.80 -3.52
CA ASP A 180 9.66 -41.38 -2.13
C ASP A 180 8.39 -40.52 -1.92
N THR A 181 7.46 -40.98 -1.09
CA THR A 181 6.15 -40.35 -0.88
C THR A 181 6.28 -38.91 -0.38
N GLY A 182 7.45 -38.54 0.16
CA GLY A 182 7.82 -37.17 0.52
C GLY A 182 8.09 -36.23 -0.65
N ALA A 183 8.62 -36.71 -1.78
CA ALA A 183 8.89 -35.87 -2.97
C ALA A 183 7.58 -35.43 -3.66
N VAL A 184 6.53 -36.24 -3.55
CA VAL A 184 5.21 -36.02 -4.14
C VAL A 184 4.50 -34.83 -3.48
N ASN A 185 4.52 -34.76 -2.15
CA ASN A 185 4.01 -33.61 -1.42
C ASN A 185 4.79 -32.33 -1.75
N THR A 186 6.11 -32.41 -1.98
CA THR A 186 6.89 -31.22 -2.35
C THR A 186 6.61 -30.68 -3.74
N PHE A 187 6.18 -31.51 -4.71
CA PHE A 187 5.86 -31.05 -6.06
C PHE A 187 4.48 -30.40 -6.15
N GLU A 188 3.46 -31.01 -5.52
CA GLU A 188 2.14 -30.38 -5.37
C GLU A 188 2.23 -29.06 -4.60
N HIS A 189 3.07 -29.00 -3.56
CA HIS A 189 3.22 -27.78 -2.79
C HIS A 189 3.94 -26.67 -3.57
N LYS A 190 4.90 -27.03 -4.44
CA LYS A 190 5.59 -26.10 -5.37
C LYS A 190 4.72 -25.66 -6.55
N MET A 191 3.67 -26.41 -6.86
CA MET A 191 2.67 -26.08 -7.89
C MET A 191 1.41 -25.44 -7.28
N ARG A 192 1.47 -24.95 -6.05
CA ARG A 192 0.41 -24.08 -5.54
C ARG A 192 0.77 -22.65 -5.87
N ILE A 193 -0.10 -22.02 -6.64
CA ILE A 193 -0.17 -20.57 -6.76
C ILE A 193 -0.57 -20.04 -5.39
N GLU A 194 0.33 -19.29 -4.78
CA GLU A 194 0.13 -18.67 -3.47
C GLU A 194 -0.78 -17.46 -3.62
N THR A 195 -1.74 -17.33 -2.71
CA THR A 195 -2.54 -16.11 -2.60
C THR A 195 -1.66 -14.96 -2.12
N PRO A 196 -1.81 -13.74 -2.66
CA PRO A 196 -1.09 -12.59 -2.15
C PRO A 196 -1.32 -12.45 -0.64
N PRO A 197 -0.27 -12.10 0.14
CA PRO A 197 -0.43 -11.88 1.56
C PRO A 197 -1.43 -10.75 1.83
N PRO A 198 -2.08 -10.71 3.02
CA PRO A 198 -2.90 -9.58 3.42
C PRO A 198 -2.12 -8.27 3.28
N ILE A 199 -2.83 -7.16 3.04
CA ILE A 199 -2.24 -5.83 2.93
C ILE A 199 -1.34 -5.58 4.14
N ASP A 200 -0.13 -5.07 3.88
CA ASP A 200 0.88 -4.83 4.91
C ASP A 200 0.24 -4.06 6.08
N PRO A 201 0.34 -4.55 7.33
CA PRO A 201 -0.21 -3.86 8.50
C PRO A 201 0.31 -2.43 8.70
N LYS A 202 1.37 -2.03 7.98
CA LYS A 202 1.87 -0.66 7.93
C LYS A 202 0.96 0.31 7.15
N LEU A 203 0.13 -0.17 6.23
CA LEU A 203 -0.90 0.65 5.59
C LEU A 203 -2.06 0.83 6.57
N ILE A 204 -1.96 1.88 7.37
CA ILE A 204 -3.01 2.24 8.32
C ILE A 204 -4.24 2.78 7.58
N SER A 205 -5.42 2.45 8.09
CA SER A 205 -6.67 3.09 7.66
C SER A 205 -6.77 4.48 8.28
N ILE A 206 -6.97 5.51 7.45
CA ILE A 206 -6.99 6.91 7.88
C ILE A 206 -8.39 7.49 7.60
N PRO A 207 -9.09 8.05 8.60
CA PRO A 207 -10.40 8.66 8.40
C PRO A 207 -10.32 9.91 7.51
N PRO A 208 -11.39 10.26 6.78
CA PRO A 208 -11.35 11.38 5.85
C PRO A 208 -11.23 12.69 6.63
N LEU A 209 -10.44 13.62 6.10
CA LEU A 209 -10.28 14.93 6.70
C LEU A 209 -11.42 15.86 6.30
N ALA A 210 -11.84 16.72 7.22
CA ALA A 210 -12.83 17.76 6.92
C ALA A 210 -12.31 18.71 5.82
N ALA A 211 -13.15 19.03 4.83
CA ALA A 211 -12.74 19.98 3.80
C ALA A 211 -12.48 21.38 4.39
N VAL A 212 -11.55 22.12 3.78
CA VAL A 212 -11.17 23.48 4.24
C VAL A 212 -12.36 24.41 4.45
N PRO A 213 -13.37 24.49 3.56
CA PRO A 213 -14.52 25.36 3.77
C PRO A 213 -15.23 25.11 5.11
N THR A 214 -15.35 23.84 5.50
CA THR A 214 -16.03 23.38 6.73
C THR A 214 -15.33 23.88 7.99
N ILE A 215 -14.00 23.79 8.04
CA ILE A 215 -13.22 24.13 9.25
C ILE A 215 -12.53 25.50 9.20
N SER A 216 -12.61 26.21 8.06
CA SER A 216 -11.85 27.44 7.77
C SER A 216 -11.90 28.49 8.89
N LYS A 217 -13.08 28.70 9.49
CA LYS A 217 -13.27 29.68 10.57
C LYS A 217 -12.55 29.26 11.85
N GLN A 218 -12.65 28.00 12.25
CA GLN A 218 -12.00 27.45 13.44
C GLN A 218 -10.50 27.35 13.24
N LEU A 219 -10.06 26.87 12.08
CA LEU A 219 -8.64 26.81 11.71
C LEU A 219 -8.02 28.21 11.74
N LYS A 220 -8.71 29.23 11.19
CA LYS A 220 -8.24 30.61 11.26
C LYS A 220 -8.03 31.07 12.71
N LYS A 221 -8.94 30.75 13.64
CA LYS A 221 -8.79 31.11 15.06
C LYS A 221 -7.56 30.44 15.68
N LEU A 222 -7.28 29.19 15.35
CA LEU A 222 -6.07 28.48 15.82
C LEU A 222 -4.80 29.14 15.28
N VAL A 223 -4.78 29.43 13.98
CA VAL A 223 -3.66 30.06 13.29
C VAL A 223 -3.40 31.47 13.83
N ASP A 224 -4.44 32.26 14.08
CA ASP A 224 -4.31 33.60 14.65
C ASP A 224 -3.72 33.55 16.08
N LYS A 225 -4.08 32.54 16.88
CA LYS A 225 -3.46 32.29 18.19
C LYS A 225 -1.99 31.91 18.05
N ALA A 226 -1.67 30.95 17.18
CA ALA A 226 -0.29 30.52 16.94
C ALA A 226 0.58 31.69 16.46
N TYR A 227 0.05 32.54 15.56
CA TYR A 227 0.79 33.70 15.07
C TYR A 227 1.16 34.68 16.18
N LYS A 228 0.22 34.95 17.11
CA LYS A 228 0.44 35.83 18.25
C LYS A 228 1.49 35.27 19.23
N LEU A 229 1.53 33.96 19.42
CA LEU A 229 2.46 33.31 20.35
C LEU A 229 3.89 33.26 19.78
N HIS A 230 4.06 32.85 18.52
CA HIS A 230 5.39 32.58 17.96
C HIS A 230 5.55 32.84 16.45
N GLY A 231 4.49 33.18 15.72
CA GLY A 231 4.54 33.30 14.26
C GLY A 231 5.55 34.32 13.73
N ALA A 232 5.71 35.47 14.41
CA ALA A 232 6.70 36.47 14.02
C ALA A 232 8.15 35.97 14.13
N LYS A 233 8.45 35.21 15.19
CA LYS A 233 9.78 34.60 15.41
C LYS A 233 10.05 33.50 14.40
N PHE A 234 9.04 32.67 14.11
CA PHE A 234 9.13 31.61 13.11
C PHE A 234 9.46 32.15 11.71
N LEU A 235 8.74 33.18 11.24
CA LEU A 235 9.00 33.77 9.93
C LEU A 235 10.40 34.37 9.80
N ALA A 236 10.96 34.90 10.89
CA ALA A 236 12.34 35.40 10.90
C ALA A 236 13.37 34.27 10.83
N ALA A 237 13.06 33.07 11.34
CA ALA A 237 13.94 31.91 11.31
C ALA A 237 14.02 31.25 9.93
N ILE A 238 12.91 31.24 9.17
CA ILE A 238 12.85 30.62 7.83
C ILE A 238 13.26 31.55 6.69
N ALA A 239 13.42 32.85 6.95
CA ALA A 239 13.86 33.84 5.97
C ALA A 239 15.39 33.96 5.86
N LYS A 240 16.14 33.19 6.68
CA LYS A 240 17.59 33.06 6.65
C LYS A 240 18.00 31.78 5.94
#